data_AF-A0A9R0VLX3-F1
#
_entry.id   AF-A0A9R0VLX3-F1
#
_cell.length_a   1.000
_cell.length_b   1.000
_cell.length_c   1.000
_cell.angle_alpha   90.00
_cell.angle_beta   90.00
_cell.angle_gamma   90.00
#
_symmetry.space_group_name_H-M   'P 1'
#
loop_
_entity.id
_entity.type
_entity.pdbx_description
1 polymer ?
#
loop_
_entity_poly.entity_id
_entity_poly.type
_entity_poly.pdbx_seq_one_letter_code
_entity_poly.pdbx_strand_id
1 'polypeptide(L)'
;MWRTSQMHPPSIIAKKDMTVIFRRRGGCDLVQNSVEWIKTVSSAPDVIGMTFLPIVSLVDDIPGKKHIARAIDLYLTYKPPIEELQYFLDFQVPLVWAPVPLGIAGQNRKEPVCPSLQFSLMGPKLFVSTEQVSVGRRPITGLRLCLEGTKQNRLAIHLQHLGSLPKIFLPHWDSHITIGPPKWQGPEEQDSRWFEPIKWKNFAHVSTAPIEYTETNITDLSGVYIVTGAQLGVWDFGAKSVLHLKLLFSRVPGCTIRRSVWDHSPSSAMHRTDEASSSSSDNAKLVKIVDMTETLKGPQDAPGHWLVTGAKLGVEKGRIIVRAKYSLLNY
;
A
#
# COMPACT_ATOMS: atom_id res chain seq x y z
N MET A 1 32.24 -5.34 43.22
CA MET A 1 32.99 -6.58 43.52
C MET A 1 33.04 -7.39 42.23
N TRP A 2 34.07 -7.19 41.41
CA TRP A 2 34.15 -7.76 40.06
C TRP A 2 35.02 -9.02 40.11
N ARG A 3 34.42 -10.19 39.84
CA ARG A 3 35.17 -11.44 39.69
C ARG A 3 35.96 -11.40 38.39
N THR A 4 37.29 -11.52 38.51
CA THR A 4 38.22 -11.75 37.42
C THR A 4 38.03 -13.17 36.88
N SER A 5 37.53 -13.30 35.65
CA SER A 5 37.65 -14.54 34.89
C SER A 5 38.76 -14.35 33.86
N GLN A 6 39.78 -15.23 33.90
CA GLN A 6 40.90 -15.23 32.97
C GLN A 6 40.40 -15.30 31.52
N MET A 7 40.81 -14.35 30.68
CA MET A 7 40.43 -14.26 29.27
C MET A 7 41.58 -14.75 28.38
N HIS A 8 41.32 -15.80 27.61
CA HIS A 8 42.18 -16.32 26.54
C HIS A 8 42.03 -15.50 25.23
N PRO A 9 43.02 -15.56 24.31
CA PRO A 9 43.01 -14.86 23.02
C PRO A 9 41.83 -15.29 22.13
N PRO A 10 41.53 -14.58 21.01
CA PRO A 10 40.37 -14.85 20.16
C PRO A 10 40.43 -16.30 19.66
N SER A 11 39.70 -17.15 20.36
CA SER A 11 39.52 -18.55 20.04
C SER A 11 38.05 -18.69 19.71
N ILE A 12 37.78 -19.14 18.48
CA ILE A 12 36.47 -19.61 18.08
C ILE A 12 36.24 -20.89 18.87
N ILE A 13 35.68 -20.76 20.08
CA ILE A 13 35.23 -21.90 20.87
C ILE A 13 33.92 -22.38 20.23
N ALA A 14 34.05 -23.21 19.20
CA ALA A 14 32.95 -23.89 18.55
C ALA A 14 32.41 -24.99 19.48
N LYS A 15 31.57 -24.60 20.45
CA LYS A 15 30.61 -25.51 21.09
C LYS A 15 29.22 -25.13 20.58
N LYS A 16 28.77 -25.82 19.52
CA LYS A 16 27.44 -25.78 18.88
C LYS A 16 26.92 -24.36 18.56
N ASP A 17 27.07 -23.96 17.31
CA ASP A 17 26.37 -22.85 16.63
C ASP A 17 26.29 -21.49 17.37
N MET A 18 27.34 -21.12 18.09
CA MET A 18 27.46 -19.80 18.71
C MET A 18 28.72 -19.09 18.24
N THR A 19 28.54 -18.01 17.48
CA THR A 19 29.63 -17.11 17.09
C THR A 19 29.71 -15.97 18.11
N VAL A 20 30.78 -15.93 18.89
CA VAL A 20 31.06 -14.83 19.83
C VAL A 20 32.01 -13.85 19.15
N ILE A 21 31.57 -12.60 19.00
CA ILE A 21 32.38 -11.52 18.41
C ILE A 21 32.81 -10.59 19.55
N PHE A 22 34.10 -10.55 19.81
CA PHE A 22 34.69 -9.58 20.74
C PHE A 22 35.10 -8.32 19.99
N ARG A 23 34.66 -7.15 20.46
CA ARG A 23 35.10 -5.84 19.96
C ARG A 23 35.71 -5.04 21.10
N ARG A 24 36.95 -4.60 20.90
CA ARG A 24 37.67 -3.70 21.81
C ARG A 24 37.47 -2.25 21.33
N ARG A 25 37.48 -1.31 22.28
CA ARG A 25 37.39 0.14 22.02
C ARG A 25 38.53 0.82 22.77
N GLY A 26 39.40 1.49 22.02
CA GLY A 26 40.61 2.13 22.55
C GLY A 26 41.73 1.14 22.85
N GLY A 27 42.82 1.66 23.41
CA GLY A 27 44.06 0.93 23.63
C GLY A 27 44.80 0.60 22.33
N CYS A 28 45.86 -0.20 22.45
CA CYS A 28 46.68 -0.62 21.33
C CYS A 28 46.18 -1.96 20.76
N ASP A 29 45.70 -1.95 19.52
CA ASP A 29 45.16 -3.16 18.86
C ASP A 29 46.18 -4.29 18.69
N LEU A 30 47.47 -3.95 18.67
CA LEU A 30 48.57 -4.92 18.53
C LEU A 30 48.76 -5.81 19.76
N VAL A 31 48.28 -5.39 20.94
CA VAL A 31 48.39 -6.15 22.18
C VAL A 31 47.30 -7.21 22.23
N GLN A 32 47.65 -8.50 22.15
CA GLN A 32 46.68 -9.61 22.10
C GLN A 32 46.14 -10.01 23.49
N ASN A 33 46.94 -9.81 24.55
CA ASN A 33 46.56 -10.15 25.92
C ASN A 33 45.59 -9.09 26.48
N SER A 34 44.43 -9.51 26.99
CA SER A 34 43.39 -8.60 27.51
C SER A 34 43.84 -7.80 28.75
N VAL A 35 44.63 -8.40 29.63
CA VAL A 35 45.14 -7.79 30.87
C VAL A 35 46.26 -6.80 30.59
N GLU A 36 46.99 -6.99 29.50
CA GLU A 36 47.99 -6.03 29.05
C GLU A 36 47.34 -4.92 28.22
N TRP A 37 46.36 -5.26 27.37
CA TRP A 37 45.62 -4.30 26.57
C TRP A 37 44.90 -3.26 27.44
N ILE A 38 44.27 -3.67 28.55
CA ILE A 38 43.56 -2.72 29.44
C ILE A 38 44.47 -1.61 29.98
N LYS A 39 45.77 -1.91 30.15
CA LYS A 39 46.76 -0.93 30.59
C LYS A 39 47.02 0.14 29.52
N THR A 40 46.87 -0.22 28.24
CA THR A 40 47.07 0.69 27.09
C THR A 40 45.87 1.61 26.81
N VAL A 41 44.70 1.34 27.39
CA VAL A 41 43.49 2.15 27.17
C VAL A 41 43.69 3.59 27.65
N SER A 42 44.39 3.78 28.77
CA SER A 42 44.68 5.12 29.32
C SER A 42 45.48 6.01 28.35
N SER A 43 46.40 5.42 27.59
CA SER A 43 47.22 6.13 26.60
C SER A 43 46.53 6.34 25.24
N ALA A 44 45.48 5.59 24.95
CA ALA A 44 44.75 5.67 23.68
C ALA A 44 43.24 5.44 23.92
N PRO A 45 42.55 6.34 24.63
CA PRO A 45 41.14 6.16 24.93
C PRO A 45 40.27 6.25 23.67
N ASP A 46 39.16 5.52 23.65
CA ASP A 46 38.13 5.60 22.60
C ASP A 46 36.75 5.74 23.26
N VAL A 47 35.77 6.16 22.49
CA VAL A 47 34.42 6.41 22.99
C VAL A 47 33.70 5.09 23.26
N ILE A 48 33.44 4.84 24.55
CA ILE A 48 32.69 3.68 25.03
C ILE A 48 31.21 3.98 25.30
N GLY A 49 30.84 5.25 25.34
CA GLY A 49 29.48 5.71 25.59
C GLY A 49 29.27 7.13 25.08
N MET A 50 28.11 7.40 24.50
CA MET A 50 27.73 8.70 23.93
C MET A 50 26.32 9.07 24.34
N THR A 51 26.07 10.37 24.48
CA THR A 51 24.72 10.94 24.51
C THR A 51 24.51 11.71 23.22
N PHE A 52 23.41 11.43 22.52
CA PHE A 52 23.11 12.08 21.25
C PHE A 52 22.11 13.22 21.45
N LEU A 53 22.41 14.36 20.82
CA LEU A 53 21.49 15.47 20.70
C LEU A 53 21.01 15.56 19.24
N PRO A 54 19.70 15.65 18.98
CA PRO A 54 19.19 15.83 17.62
C PRO A 54 19.76 17.11 17.01
N ILE A 55 20.15 17.08 15.73
CA ILE A 55 20.68 18.28 15.05
C ILE A 55 19.71 19.47 15.16
N VAL A 56 18.40 19.22 15.18
CA VAL A 56 17.36 20.25 15.36
C VAL A 56 17.42 20.98 16.71
N SER A 57 18.07 20.44 17.73
CA SER A 57 18.29 21.15 19.00
C SER A 57 19.43 22.17 18.92
N LEU A 58 20.32 22.05 17.91
CA LEU A 58 21.45 22.95 17.68
C LEU A 58 21.09 24.14 16.78
N VAL A 59 19.92 24.09 16.13
CA VAL A 59 19.47 25.13 15.21
C VAL A 59 18.47 26.05 15.92
N ASP A 60 18.65 27.36 15.76
CA ASP A 60 17.70 28.39 16.20
C ASP A 60 16.33 28.22 15.53
N ASP A 61 15.33 29.03 15.91
CA ASP A 61 13.97 28.94 15.36
C ASP A 61 13.91 29.48 13.91
N ILE A 62 14.52 28.75 13.00
CA ILE A 62 14.52 29.04 11.57
C ILE A 62 13.25 28.48 10.89
N PRO A 63 12.76 29.14 9.83
CA PRO A 63 11.78 28.53 8.94
C PRO A 63 12.27 27.18 8.45
N GLY A 64 11.49 26.12 8.67
CA GLY A 64 11.86 24.76 8.26
C GLY A 64 12.35 23.84 9.38
N LYS A 65 12.65 24.35 10.59
CA LYS A 65 13.07 23.51 11.73
C LYS A 65 12.13 22.33 12.01
N LYS A 66 10.82 22.58 11.99
CA LYS A 66 9.78 21.55 12.13
C LYS A 66 9.79 20.51 11.00
N HIS A 67 10.16 20.91 9.78
CA HIS A 67 10.28 19.99 8.65
C HIS A 67 11.48 19.07 8.80
N ILE A 68 12.62 19.60 9.25
CA ILE A 68 13.83 18.81 9.53
C ILE A 68 13.55 17.82 10.67
N ALA A 69 12.92 18.27 11.76
CA ALA A 69 12.55 17.40 12.88
C ALA A 69 11.66 16.24 12.40
N ARG A 70 10.61 16.56 11.63
CA ARG A 70 9.73 15.55 11.03
C ARG A 70 10.49 14.59 10.11
N ALA A 71 11.41 15.07 9.28
CA ALA A 71 12.20 14.21 8.39
C ALA A 71 13.11 13.25 9.16
N ILE A 72 13.72 13.71 10.26
CA ILE A 72 14.53 12.88 11.16
C ILE A 72 13.65 11.81 11.81
N ASP A 73 12.49 12.19 12.37
CA ASP A 73 11.57 11.25 13.01
C ASP A 73 11.10 10.17 12.04
N LEU A 74 10.75 10.56 10.82
CA LEU A 74 10.38 9.64 9.75
C LEU A 74 11.54 8.71 9.38
N TYR A 75 12.76 9.23 9.23
CA TYR A 75 13.93 8.39 8.93
C TYR A 75 14.22 7.39 10.07
N LEU A 76 14.16 7.82 11.32
CA LEU A 76 14.41 6.94 12.46
C LEU A 76 13.32 5.87 12.62
N THR A 77 12.07 6.20 12.27
CA THR A 77 10.92 5.29 12.34
C THR A 77 10.97 4.24 11.23
N TYR A 78 11.16 4.67 9.98
CA TYR A 78 10.98 3.81 8.80
C TYR A 78 12.29 3.32 8.17
N LYS A 79 13.40 4.04 8.41
CA LYS A 79 14.75 3.76 7.90
C LYS A 79 14.77 3.39 6.41
N PRO A 80 14.19 4.23 5.52
CA PRO A 80 14.25 3.99 4.09
C PRO A 80 15.72 4.00 3.61
N PRO A 81 16.04 3.32 2.50
CA PRO A 81 17.35 3.43 1.85
C PRO A 81 17.69 4.90 1.57
N ILE A 82 18.95 5.27 1.75
CA ILE A 82 19.36 6.69 1.67
C ILE A 82 19.14 7.28 0.28
N GLU A 83 19.27 6.44 -0.76
CA GLU A 83 19.05 6.78 -2.16
C GLU A 83 17.58 7.10 -2.45
N GLU A 84 16.67 6.56 -1.64
CA GLU A 84 15.22 6.71 -1.79
C GLU A 84 14.64 7.76 -0.83
N LEU A 85 15.46 8.31 0.06
CA LEU A 85 15.01 9.17 1.16
C LEU A 85 14.23 10.39 0.65
N GLN A 86 14.70 11.01 -0.44
CA GLN A 86 14.02 12.14 -1.03
C GLN A 86 12.60 11.77 -1.49
N TYR A 87 12.45 10.64 -2.20
CA TYR A 87 11.17 10.19 -2.74
C TYR A 87 10.23 9.76 -1.61
N PHE A 88 10.78 9.06 -0.63
CA PHE A 88 10.06 8.70 0.59
C PHE A 88 9.49 9.94 1.28
N LEU A 89 10.30 10.97 1.54
CA LEU A 89 9.88 12.19 2.23
C LEU A 89 8.82 12.97 1.43
N ASP A 90 8.99 13.06 0.10
CA ASP A 90 8.02 13.71 -0.80
C ASP A 90 6.64 13.04 -0.80
N PHE A 91 6.59 11.73 -0.52
CA PHE A 91 5.36 10.97 -0.38
C PHE A 91 4.73 11.05 1.01
N GLN A 92 5.39 11.67 2.01
CA GLN A 92 4.85 11.86 3.36
C GLN A 92 3.87 13.04 3.44
N VAL A 93 2.88 13.03 2.56
CA VAL A 93 1.77 13.97 2.50
C VAL A 93 0.50 13.33 3.08
N PRO A 94 -0.51 14.12 3.50
CA PRO A 94 -1.75 13.56 4.02
C PRO A 94 -2.41 12.61 3.02
N LEU A 95 -2.87 11.45 3.48
CA LEU A 95 -3.61 10.48 2.67
C LEU A 95 -5.11 10.76 2.78
N VAL A 96 -5.81 10.75 1.65
CA VAL A 96 -7.24 11.03 1.56
C VAL A 96 -7.93 9.91 0.81
N TRP A 97 -9.13 9.54 1.26
CA TRP A 97 -9.98 8.57 0.58
C TRP A 97 -10.99 9.27 -0.33
N ALA A 98 -11.17 8.72 -1.52
CA ALA A 98 -12.21 9.10 -2.47
C ALA A 98 -13.14 7.90 -2.76
N PRO A 99 -14.47 8.09 -2.82
CA PRO A 99 -15.18 9.32 -2.50
C PRO A 99 -15.01 9.69 -1.02
N VAL A 100 -14.98 10.98 -0.72
CA VAL A 100 -14.89 11.45 0.67
C VAL A 100 -16.16 11.01 1.40
N PRO A 101 -16.06 10.34 2.56
CA PRO A 101 -17.24 9.96 3.33
C PRO A 101 -18.10 11.19 3.60
N LEU A 102 -19.33 11.19 3.08
CA LEU A 102 -20.26 12.29 3.31
C LEU A 102 -20.55 12.36 4.82
N GLY A 103 -20.17 13.46 5.45
CA GLY A 103 -20.70 13.84 6.76
C GLY A 103 -22.22 14.03 6.68
N ILE A 104 -22.88 14.10 7.83
CA ILE A 104 -24.33 14.09 8.09
C ILE A 104 -25.16 15.13 7.27
N ALA A 105 -24.56 15.98 6.45
CA ALA A 105 -25.24 16.90 5.53
C ALA A 105 -25.36 16.29 4.12
N GLY A 106 -26.57 15.87 3.77
CA GLY A 106 -26.84 15.07 2.58
C GLY A 106 -26.68 15.77 1.24
N GLN A 107 -26.67 14.94 0.19
CA GLN A 107 -27.25 15.33 -1.08
C GLN A 107 -28.13 14.20 -1.60
N ASN A 108 -29.39 14.58 -1.86
CA ASN A 108 -30.38 13.87 -2.66
C ASN A 108 -29.87 13.67 -4.10
N ARG A 109 -28.80 12.90 -4.31
CA ARG A 109 -28.59 12.32 -5.63
C ARG A 109 -29.73 11.33 -5.82
N LYS A 110 -30.53 11.51 -6.88
CA LYS A 110 -31.43 10.45 -7.36
C LYS A 110 -30.55 9.22 -7.49
N GLU A 111 -30.73 8.24 -6.60
CA GLU A 111 -29.86 7.08 -6.58
C GLU A 111 -29.95 6.44 -7.97
N PRO A 112 -28.82 6.29 -8.68
CA PRO A 112 -28.84 5.54 -9.92
C PRO A 112 -29.40 4.14 -9.61
N VAL A 113 -30.17 3.59 -10.53
CA VAL A 113 -30.64 2.20 -10.43
C VAL A 113 -29.41 1.32 -10.35
N CYS A 114 -29.06 0.87 -9.14
CA CYS A 114 -27.88 0.04 -8.95
C CYS A 114 -28.17 -1.35 -9.51
N PRO A 115 -27.34 -1.86 -10.43
CA PRO A 115 -27.40 -3.28 -10.76
C PRO A 115 -27.09 -4.10 -9.50
N SER A 116 -27.56 -5.33 -9.46
CA SER A 116 -27.39 -6.18 -8.28
C SER A 116 -26.85 -7.54 -8.63
N LEU A 117 -25.95 -8.05 -7.81
CA LEU A 117 -25.53 -9.44 -7.80
C LEU A 117 -26.50 -10.22 -6.93
N GLN A 118 -27.04 -11.30 -7.49
CA GLN A 118 -27.91 -12.22 -6.79
C GLN A 118 -27.18 -13.54 -6.59
N PHE A 119 -27.21 -14.09 -5.37
CA PHE A 119 -26.44 -15.31 -5.03
C PHE A 119 -27.27 -16.59 -5.08
N SER A 120 -28.60 -16.48 -5.10
CA SER A 120 -29.56 -17.58 -5.27
C SER A 120 -30.94 -17.02 -5.68
N LEU A 121 -31.82 -17.87 -6.22
CA LEU A 121 -33.13 -17.46 -6.78
C LEU A 121 -33.99 -16.59 -5.84
N MET A 122 -33.95 -16.84 -4.53
CA MET A 122 -34.68 -16.09 -3.50
C MET A 122 -33.75 -15.51 -2.43
N GLY A 123 -32.46 -15.35 -2.76
CA GLY A 123 -31.44 -14.89 -1.82
C GLY A 123 -31.27 -13.37 -1.74
N PRO A 124 -30.40 -12.89 -0.83
CA PRO A 124 -30.06 -11.48 -0.74
C PRO A 124 -29.43 -10.98 -2.04
N LYS A 125 -29.73 -9.71 -2.36
CA LYS A 125 -29.14 -8.96 -3.47
C LYS A 125 -28.08 -8.02 -2.93
N LEU A 126 -26.89 -8.07 -3.53
CA LEU A 126 -25.83 -7.09 -3.31
C LEU A 126 -25.89 -6.08 -4.44
N PHE A 127 -26.32 -4.87 -4.13
CA PHE A 127 -26.33 -3.76 -5.08
C PHE A 127 -24.88 -3.32 -5.35
N VAL A 128 -24.59 -2.90 -6.57
CA VAL A 128 -23.26 -2.42 -6.97
C VAL A 128 -23.37 -0.96 -7.35
N SER A 129 -22.57 -0.12 -6.69
CA SER A 129 -22.42 1.28 -7.06
C SER A 129 -21.63 1.39 -8.35
N THR A 130 -22.25 1.94 -9.39
CA THR A 130 -21.63 2.21 -10.69
C THR A 130 -21.05 3.62 -10.79
N GLU A 131 -20.92 4.32 -9.65
CA GLU A 131 -20.31 5.64 -9.61
C GLU A 131 -18.84 5.58 -10.03
N GLN A 132 -18.44 6.49 -10.92
CA GLN A 132 -17.05 6.64 -11.34
C GLN A 132 -16.31 7.45 -10.28
N VAL A 133 -15.35 6.83 -9.61
CA VAL A 133 -14.47 7.50 -8.66
C VAL A 133 -13.20 7.92 -9.41
N SER A 134 -12.91 9.22 -9.46
CA SER A 134 -11.70 9.77 -10.07
C SER A 134 -11.10 10.83 -9.17
N VAL A 135 -9.77 10.80 -9.01
CA VAL A 135 -9.01 11.72 -8.15
C VAL A 135 -8.17 12.72 -8.93
N GLY A 136 -8.31 12.74 -10.26
CA GLY A 136 -7.54 13.63 -11.14
C GLY A 136 -6.04 13.35 -11.10
N ARG A 137 -5.22 14.41 -11.08
CA ARG A 137 -3.75 14.33 -11.02
C ARG A 137 -3.25 14.11 -9.60
N ARG A 138 -3.72 13.04 -8.96
CA ARG A 138 -3.35 12.65 -7.61
C ARG A 138 -2.95 11.18 -7.64
N PRO A 139 -1.70 10.85 -7.25
CA PRO A 139 -1.28 9.46 -7.28
C PRO A 139 -2.08 8.64 -6.25
N ILE A 140 -2.57 7.48 -6.68
CA ILE A 140 -3.28 6.53 -5.82
C ILE A 140 -2.27 5.60 -5.16
N THR A 141 -2.40 5.41 -3.86
CA THR A 141 -1.53 4.55 -3.02
C THR A 141 -2.26 3.33 -2.46
N GLY A 142 -3.57 3.22 -2.70
CA GLY A 142 -4.32 2.03 -2.32
C GLY A 142 -5.79 2.02 -2.73
N LEU A 143 -6.41 0.86 -2.56
CA LEU A 143 -7.78 0.54 -2.95
C LEU A 143 -8.48 -0.23 -1.81
N ARG A 144 -9.79 -0.07 -1.68
CA ARG A 144 -10.60 -0.94 -0.82
C ARG A 144 -12.01 -1.09 -1.37
N LEU A 145 -12.65 -2.21 -1.02
CA LEU A 145 -14.09 -2.41 -1.22
C LEU A 145 -14.83 -1.99 0.06
N CYS A 146 -16.02 -1.40 -0.09
CA CYS A 146 -16.86 -0.98 1.02
C CYS A 146 -18.30 -1.40 0.80
N LEU A 147 -19.03 -1.66 1.89
CA LEU A 147 -20.49 -1.77 1.87
C LEU A 147 -21.09 -0.47 2.41
N GLU A 148 -21.89 0.17 1.57
CA GLU A 148 -22.55 1.44 1.84
C GLU A 148 -24.05 1.25 2.11
N GLY A 149 -24.66 2.32 2.64
CA GLY A 149 -26.08 2.36 2.97
C GLY A 149 -26.40 1.75 4.34
N THR A 150 -27.61 2.05 4.82
CA THR A 150 -28.10 1.60 6.13
C THR A 150 -28.20 0.08 6.25
N LYS A 151 -28.42 -0.61 5.12
CA LYS A 151 -28.50 -2.07 5.05
C LYS A 151 -27.16 -2.76 4.78
N GLN A 152 -26.08 -2.00 4.58
CA GLN A 152 -24.75 -2.53 4.26
C GLN A 152 -24.80 -3.51 3.08
N ASN A 153 -25.54 -3.16 2.03
CA ASN A 153 -25.84 -4.02 0.89
C ASN A 153 -25.52 -3.36 -0.46
N ARG A 154 -24.77 -2.25 -0.46
CA ARG A 154 -24.28 -1.57 -1.66
C ARG A 154 -22.77 -1.65 -1.72
N LEU A 155 -22.23 -2.44 -2.63
CA LEU A 155 -20.81 -2.55 -2.88
C LEU A 155 -20.29 -1.31 -3.61
N ALA A 156 -19.26 -0.68 -3.06
CA ALA A 156 -18.55 0.45 -3.65
C ALA A 156 -17.03 0.20 -3.62
N ILE A 157 -16.30 0.93 -4.47
CA ILE A 157 -14.83 0.95 -4.47
C ILE A 157 -14.34 2.33 -4.03
N HIS A 158 -13.40 2.34 -3.08
CA HIS A 158 -12.78 3.57 -2.58
C HIS A 158 -11.29 3.56 -2.91
N LEU A 159 -10.74 4.75 -3.16
CA LEU A 159 -9.38 4.99 -3.61
C LEU A 159 -8.65 5.84 -2.58
N GLN A 160 -7.51 5.39 -2.08
CA GLN A 160 -6.63 6.21 -1.27
C GLN A 160 -5.66 6.94 -2.18
N HIS A 161 -5.58 8.26 -2.05
CA HIS A 161 -4.70 9.09 -2.86
C HIS A 161 -3.94 10.10 -2.00
N LEU A 162 -2.87 10.63 -2.58
CA LEU A 162 -2.10 11.70 -1.96
C LEU A 162 -2.90 13.02 -1.94
N GLY A 163 -2.96 13.64 -0.77
CA GLY A 163 -3.68 14.90 -0.50
C GLY A 163 -3.03 16.13 -1.15
N SER A 164 -1.78 16.02 -1.58
CA SER A 164 -1.08 16.97 -2.46
C SER A 164 -0.20 16.21 -3.45
N LEU A 165 0.06 16.82 -4.60
CA LEU A 165 0.99 16.25 -5.59
C LEU A 165 2.43 16.32 -5.04
N PRO A 166 3.17 15.19 -4.94
CA PRO A 166 4.55 15.22 -4.46
C PRO A 166 5.43 16.08 -5.37
N LYS A 167 6.46 16.73 -4.79
CA LYS A 167 7.30 17.68 -5.54
C LYS A 167 8.01 17.03 -6.72
N ILE A 168 8.44 15.78 -6.56
CA ILE A 168 9.04 15.00 -7.65
C ILE A 168 8.12 14.81 -8.87
N PHE A 169 6.81 14.88 -8.71
CA PHE A 169 5.87 14.80 -9.84
C PHE A 169 5.68 16.13 -10.55
N LEU A 170 6.01 17.27 -9.95
CA LEU A 170 5.72 18.59 -10.53
C LEU A 170 6.27 18.76 -11.96
N PRO A 171 7.51 18.37 -12.28
CA PRO A 171 8.04 18.51 -13.65
C PRO A 171 7.29 17.67 -14.70
N HIS A 172 6.63 16.60 -14.26
CA HIS A 172 6.00 15.60 -15.13
C HIS A 172 4.47 15.69 -15.15
N TRP A 173 3.86 16.23 -14.10
CA TRP A 173 2.45 16.03 -13.81
C TRP A 173 1.74 17.23 -13.19
N ASP A 174 2.41 18.37 -13.06
CA ASP A 174 1.74 19.62 -12.68
C ASP A 174 0.70 20.04 -13.72
N SER A 175 -0.29 20.84 -13.31
CA SER A 175 -1.47 21.27 -14.08
C SER A 175 -1.17 21.76 -15.50
N HIS A 176 -0.04 22.45 -15.71
CA HIS A 176 0.39 22.98 -17.01
C HIS A 176 0.95 21.92 -17.96
N ILE A 177 1.34 20.75 -17.46
CA ILE A 177 1.89 19.66 -18.27
C ILE A 177 0.75 18.96 -19.03
N THR A 178 0.92 18.78 -20.34
CA THR A 178 -0.04 18.10 -21.21
C THR A 178 0.17 16.59 -21.16
N ILE A 179 -0.84 15.86 -20.67
CA ILE A 179 -0.75 14.39 -20.47
C ILE A 179 -1.75 13.61 -21.32
N GLY A 180 -2.54 14.30 -22.15
CA GLY A 180 -3.67 13.73 -22.86
C GLY A 180 -4.86 13.40 -21.95
N PRO A 181 -5.98 12.92 -22.51
CA PRO A 181 -7.13 12.51 -21.73
C PRO A 181 -6.85 11.20 -20.97
N PRO A 182 -7.37 11.04 -19.74
CA PRO A 182 -7.26 9.78 -19.03
C PRO A 182 -8.10 8.70 -19.73
N LYS A 183 -7.67 7.44 -19.66
CA LYS A 183 -8.25 6.32 -20.40
C LYS A 183 -8.83 5.27 -19.46
N TRP A 184 -10.11 4.96 -19.66
CA TRP A 184 -10.74 3.83 -18.96
C TRP A 184 -10.31 2.51 -19.61
N GLN A 185 -9.90 1.55 -18.78
CA GLN A 185 -9.66 0.18 -19.18
C GLN A 185 -10.36 -0.78 -18.23
N GLY A 186 -10.77 -1.92 -18.74
CA GLY A 186 -11.43 -2.97 -17.99
C GLY A 186 -11.34 -4.29 -18.73
N PRO A 187 -11.82 -5.38 -18.11
CA PRO A 187 -11.86 -6.69 -18.73
C PRO A 187 -12.77 -6.70 -19.96
N GLU A 188 -12.47 -7.59 -20.90
CA GLU A 188 -13.34 -7.88 -22.04
C GLU A 188 -14.53 -8.73 -21.57
N GLU A 189 -15.74 -8.31 -21.93
CA GLU A 189 -17.00 -8.95 -21.49
C GLU A 189 -17.16 -10.39 -21.98
N GLN A 190 -16.47 -10.75 -23.07
CA GLN A 190 -16.57 -12.08 -23.68
C GLN A 190 -15.53 -13.08 -23.16
N ASP A 191 -14.51 -12.65 -22.42
CA ASP A 191 -13.46 -13.56 -21.93
C ASP A 191 -13.88 -14.25 -20.62
N SER A 192 -14.77 -15.24 -20.75
CA SER A 192 -15.32 -15.99 -19.63
C SER A 192 -14.28 -16.84 -18.87
N ARG A 193 -13.04 -16.95 -19.37
CA ARG A 193 -11.95 -17.68 -18.68
C ARG A 193 -11.59 -17.04 -17.35
N TRP A 194 -11.86 -15.74 -17.20
CA TRP A 194 -11.62 -14.98 -15.98
C TRP A 194 -12.84 -14.92 -15.05
N PHE A 195 -13.91 -15.66 -15.32
CA PHE A 195 -15.13 -15.57 -14.51
C PHE A 195 -15.09 -16.61 -13.39
N GLU A 196 -14.87 -16.13 -12.18
CA GLU A 196 -14.85 -16.97 -10.99
C GLU A 196 -16.16 -16.87 -10.21
N PRO A 197 -16.80 -18.00 -9.85
CA PRO A 197 -18.03 -17.99 -9.06
C PRO A 197 -17.74 -17.62 -7.60
N ILE A 198 -18.58 -16.79 -6.99
CA ILE A 198 -18.39 -16.35 -5.59
C ILE A 198 -18.76 -17.45 -4.58
N LYS A 199 -19.91 -18.09 -4.78
CA LYS A 199 -20.41 -19.20 -3.94
C LYS A 199 -20.95 -20.33 -4.79
N TRP A 200 -22.08 -20.07 -5.44
CA TRP A 200 -22.77 -21.02 -6.31
C TRP A 200 -22.41 -20.76 -7.77
N LYS A 201 -22.10 -21.83 -8.52
CA LYS A 201 -21.64 -21.76 -9.93
C LYS A 201 -22.60 -21.09 -10.91
N ASN A 202 -23.86 -20.86 -10.52
CA ASN A 202 -24.92 -20.53 -11.47
C ASN A 202 -25.45 -19.09 -11.38
N PHE A 203 -25.06 -18.28 -10.38
CA PHE A 203 -25.73 -17.00 -10.14
C PHE A 203 -24.80 -15.77 -10.22
N ALA A 204 -23.80 -15.67 -9.34
CA ALA A 204 -22.92 -14.49 -9.27
C ALA A 204 -21.45 -14.88 -9.43
N HIS A 205 -20.79 -14.19 -10.37
CA HIS A 205 -19.37 -14.34 -10.66
C HIS A 205 -18.65 -13.00 -10.53
N VAL A 206 -17.33 -13.09 -10.48
CA VAL A 206 -16.41 -11.95 -10.50
C VAL A 206 -15.46 -12.14 -11.68
N SER A 207 -15.27 -11.10 -12.48
CA SER A 207 -14.19 -11.06 -13.46
C SER A 207 -12.87 -10.83 -12.73
N THR A 208 -11.98 -11.83 -12.78
CA THR A 208 -10.65 -11.81 -12.13
C THR A 208 -9.52 -11.42 -13.07
N ALA A 209 -9.85 -10.91 -14.26
CA ALA A 209 -8.86 -10.50 -15.23
C ALA A 209 -8.03 -9.33 -14.68
N PRO A 210 -6.69 -9.39 -14.79
CA PRO A 210 -5.82 -8.29 -14.40
C PRO A 210 -6.06 -7.07 -15.29
N ILE A 211 -6.26 -5.91 -14.67
CA ILE A 211 -6.39 -4.63 -15.38
C ILE A 211 -5.10 -3.87 -15.16
N GLU A 212 -4.31 -3.79 -16.22
CA GLU A 212 -3.05 -3.05 -16.29
C GLU A 212 -2.98 -2.32 -17.62
N TYR A 213 -2.25 -1.21 -17.66
CA TYR A 213 -2.03 -0.50 -18.91
C TYR A 213 -0.85 -1.11 -19.67
N THR A 214 -1.14 -1.87 -20.72
CA THR A 214 -0.15 -2.36 -21.69
C THR A 214 -0.17 -1.47 -22.93
N GLU A 215 0.98 -0.88 -23.29
CA GLU A 215 1.11 -0.11 -24.53
C GLU A 215 1.06 -1.05 -25.73
N THR A 216 0.07 -0.86 -26.62
CA THR A 216 -0.06 -1.62 -27.86
C THR A 216 0.48 -0.88 -29.10
N ASN A 217 0.85 0.40 -28.98
CA ASN A 217 1.35 1.21 -30.10
C ASN A 217 2.65 1.93 -29.75
N ILE A 218 3.71 1.60 -30.48
CA ILE A 218 5.06 2.21 -30.42
C ILE A 218 5.04 3.53 -31.20
N THR A 219 4.23 4.49 -30.77
CA THR A 219 4.26 5.85 -31.32
C THR A 219 4.51 6.88 -30.21
N ASP A 220 5.79 6.90 -29.85
CA ASP A 220 6.62 8.11 -29.70
C ASP A 220 6.37 9.10 -28.57
N LEU A 221 5.85 8.67 -27.41
CA LEU A 221 5.92 9.51 -26.21
C LEU A 221 6.15 8.67 -24.94
N SER A 222 7.40 8.64 -24.46
CA SER A 222 7.80 7.95 -23.22
C SER A 222 6.97 8.42 -22.01
N GLY A 223 6.48 7.47 -21.21
CA GLY A 223 5.79 7.76 -19.96
C GLY A 223 5.12 6.54 -19.37
N VAL A 224 4.71 6.65 -18.11
CA VAL A 224 4.00 5.57 -17.40
C VAL A 224 2.54 5.93 -17.25
N TYR A 225 1.67 4.94 -17.34
CA TYR A 225 0.27 5.09 -16.98
C TYR A 225 0.04 4.58 -15.56
N ILE A 226 -0.50 5.44 -14.70
CA ILE A 226 -0.86 5.11 -13.32
C ILE A 226 -2.37 5.18 -13.13
N VAL A 227 -2.89 4.48 -12.13
CA VAL A 227 -4.32 4.48 -11.82
C VAL A 227 -4.68 5.78 -11.11
N THR A 228 -5.74 6.45 -11.58
CA THR A 228 -6.29 7.69 -11.00
C THR A 228 -7.79 7.64 -10.80
N GLY A 229 -8.40 6.49 -11.08
CA GLY A 229 -9.82 6.28 -10.85
C GLY A 229 -10.20 4.82 -10.97
N ALA A 230 -11.40 4.50 -10.50
CA ALA A 230 -11.98 3.17 -10.62
C ALA A 230 -13.51 3.24 -10.67
N GLN A 231 -14.09 2.19 -11.23
CA GLN A 231 -15.54 2.02 -11.32
C GLN A 231 -15.87 0.53 -11.24
N LEU A 232 -16.89 0.18 -10.46
CA LEU A 232 -17.47 -1.16 -10.49
C LEU A 232 -18.62 -1.21 -11.49
N GLY A 233 -18.87 -2.38 -12.07
CA GLY A 233 -20.01 -2.62 -12.91
C GLY A 233 -20.45 -4.07 -12.88
N VAL A 234 -21.62 -4.33 -13.44
CA VAL A 234 -22.21 -5.68 -13.50
C VAL A 234 -22.62 -5.95 -14.94
N TRP A 235 -22.10 -7.03 -15.50
CA TRP A 235 -22.60 -7.59 -16.74
C TRP A 235 -23.71 -8.57 -16.45
N ASP A 236 -24.77 -8.52 -17.26
CA ASP A 236 -25.93 -9.40 -17.14
C ASP A 236 -25.96 -10.40 -18.30
N PHE A 237 -25.87 -11.68 -17.95
CA PHE A 237 -25.95 -12.81 -18.87
C PHE A 237 -27.22 -13.64 -18.58
N GLY A 238 -28.31 -12.98 -18.18
CA GLY A 238 -29.62 -13.55 -17.91
C GLY A 238 -29.70 -14.21 -16.53
N ALA A 239 -29.32 -15.49 -16.44
CA ALA A 239 -29.30 -16.21 -15.16
C ALA A 239 -28.02 -15.94 -14.33
N LYS A 240 -26.98 -15.42 -14.99
CA LYS A 240 -25.67 -15.14 -14.41
C LYS A 240 -25.39 -13.64 -14.45
N SER A 241 -24.89 -13.11 -13.35
CA SER A 241 -24.35 -11.76 -13.26
C SER A 241 -22.85 -11.82 -12.97
N VAL A 242 -22.08 -10.93 -13.60
CA VAL A 242 -20.62 -10.88 -13.44
C VAL A 242 -20.22 -9.49 -12.97
N LEU A 243 -19.64 -9.41 -11.76
CA LEU A 243 -19.02 -8.19 -11.26
C LEU A 243 -17.72 -7.95 -12.00
N HIS A 244 -17.52 -6.74 -12.52
CA HIS A 244 -16.28 -6.34 -13.15
C HIS A 244 -15.77 -5.02 -12.57
N LEU A 245 -14.45 -4.82 -12.67
CA LEU A 245 -13.76 -3.59 -12.32
C LEU A 245 -13.33 -2.87 -13.59
N LYS A 246 -13.39 -1.53 -13.59
CA LYS A 246 -12.72 -0.68 -14.58
C LYS A 246 -11.80 0.26 -13.84
N LEU A 247 -10.63 0.54 -14.42
CA LEU A 247 -9.66 1.49 -13.89
C LEU A 247 -9.48 2.64 -14.88
N LEU A 248 -9.34 3.84 -14.33
CA LEU A 248 -8.98 5.03 -15.08
C LEU A 248 -7.47 5.22 -14.99
N PHE A 249 -6.81 5.26 -16.14
CA PHE A 249 -5.38 5.46 -16.24
C PHE A 249 -5.05 6.87 -16.71
N SER A 250 -4.09 7.50 -16.06
CA SER A 250 -3.53 8.79 -16.46
C SER A 250 -2.05 8.65 -16.76
N ARG A 251 -1.59 9.32 -17.80
CA ARG A 251 -0.20 9.30 -18.21
C ARG A 251 0.64 10.24 -17.33
N VAL A 252 1.84 9.79 -17.00
CA VAL A 252 2.93 10.54 -16.35
C VAL A 252 4.12 10.52 -17.33
N PRO A 253 4.29 11.57 -18.14
CA PRO A 253 5.40 11.69 -19.09
C PRO A 253 6.78 11.65 -18.43
N GLY A 254 7.79 11.15 -19.15
CA GLY A 254 9.19 11.17 -18.71
C GLY A 254 9.55 10.14 -17.63
N CYS A 255 8.58 9.58 -16.93
CA CYS A 255 8.82 8.52 -15.95
C CYS A 255 8.85 7.13 -16.62
N THR A 256 9.46 6.14 -15.94
CA THR A 256 9.43 4.72 -16.31
C THR A 256 9.11 3.82 -15.11
N ILE A 257 8.56 2.63 -15.33
CA ILE A 257 8.35 1.66 -14.24
C ILE A 257 9.69 1.01 -13.89
N ARG A 258 10.15 1.20 -12.66
CA ARG A 258 11.37 0.56 -12.14
C ARG A 258 11.11 -0.86 -11.67
N ARG A 259 10.02 -1.03 -10.92
CA ARG A 259 9.65 -2.31 -10.31
C ARG A 259 8.15 -2.32 -10.08
N SER A 260 7.52 -3.47 -10.33
CA SER A 260 6.13 -3.72 -9.95
C SER A 260 6.00 -4.96 -9.08
N VAL A 261 5.03 -4.94 -8.17
CA VAL A 261 4.69 -6.04 -7.26
C VAL A 261 3.17 -6.09 -7.12
N TRP A 262 2.60 -7.28 -7.32
CA TRP A 262 1.20 -7.53 -6.96
C TRP A 262 1.07 -7.72 -5.46
N ASP A 263 0.01 -7.18 -4.86
CA ASP A 263 -0.29 -7.51 -3.48
C ASP A 263 -0.63 -9.01 -3.38
N HIS A 264 0.23 -9.73 -2.68
CA HIS A 264 0.12 -11.16 -2.44
C HIS A 264 -0.12 -11.46 -0.98
N SER A 265 -0.37 -10.47 -0.12
CA SER A 265 -0.54 -10.72 1.31
C SER A 265 -1.88 -11.45 1.56
N PRO A 266 -1.89 -12.75 1.92
CA PRO A 266 -3.00 -13.23 2.72
C PRO A 266 -2.93 -12.44 4.02
N SER A 267 -3.96 -11.67 4.35
CA SER A 267 -4.00 -10.85 5.56
C SER A 267 -3.66 -11.68 6.81
N SER A 268 -2.39 -11.64 7.24
CA SER A 268 -1.89 -12.17 8.52
C SER A 268 -1.95 -11.10 9.61
N ALA A 269 -3.01 -10.30 9.58
CA ALA A 269 -3.33 -9.30 10.59
C ALA A 269 -4.81 -9.36 10.98
N MET A 270 -5.29 -10.55 11.38
CA MET A 270 -6.40 -10.67 12.32
C MET A 270 -6.15 -11.85 13.25
N HIS A 271 -5.65 -11.55 14.44
CA HIS A 271 -5.95 -12.39 15.59
C HIS A 271 -7.46 -12.32 15.82
N ARG A 272 -8.06 -13.52 15.80
CA ARG A 272 -9.43 -13.91 16.15
C ARG A 272 -10.23 -12.91 17.00
N THR A 273 -11.42 -12.61 16.52
CA THR A 273 -12.64 -12.63 17.35
C THR A 273 -13.70 -13.39 16.57
N ASP A 274 -13.57 -14.73 16.60
CA ASP A 274 -14.71 -15.61 16.41
C ASP A 274 -15.57 -15.51 17.68
N GLU A 275 -16.44 -14.50 17.75
CA GLU A 275 -17.59 -14.54 18.66
C GLU A 275 -18.86 -14.49 17.84
N ALA A 276 -19.53 -15.65 17.85
CA ALA A 276 -20.82 -15.87 17.25
C ALA A 276 -21.86 -14.94 17.87
N SER A 277 -22.38 -14.01 17.06
CA SER A 277 -23.74 -13.54 17.22
C SER A 277 -24.53 -13.99 15.98
N SER A 278 -25.38 -14.99 16.19
CA SER A 278 -26.39 -15.44 15.25
C SER A 278 -27.47 -14.38 15.09
N SER A 279 -27.18 -13.30 14.34
CA SER A 279 -28.23 -12.44 13.82
C SER A 279 -28.67 -12.99 12.46
N SER A 280 -29.88 -13.55 12.43
CA SER A 280 -30.54 -14.16 11.28
C SER A 280 -31.03 -13.13 10.25
N SER A 281 -30.27 -12.06 10.01
CA SER A 281 -30.59 -11.10 8.96
C SER A 281 -29.80 -11.43 7.70
N ASP A 282 -30.45 -11.40 6.54
CA ASP A 282 -29.79 -11.62 5.25
C ASP A 282 -28.68 -10.57 4.97
N ASN A 283 -28.75 -9.41 5.60
CA ASN A 283 -27.70 -8.37 5.54
C ASN A 283 -26.40 -8.81 6.24
N ALA A 284 -26.48 -9.51 7.37
CA ALA A 284 -25.30 -10.07 8.04
C ALA A 284 -24.56 -11.12 7.18
N LYS A 285 -25.27 -11.72 6.20
CA LYS A 285 -24.65 -12.64 5.23
C LYS A 285 -23.88 -11.91 4.13
N LEU A 286 -24.27 -10.68 3.76
CA LEU A 286 -23.60 -9.90 2.70
C LEU A 286 -22.25 -9.37 3.15
N VAL A 287 -22.13 -8.92 4.41
CA VAL A 287 -20.85 -8.50 5.01
C VAL A 287 -19.82 -9.63 4.96
N LYS A 288 -20.25 -10.89 5.08
CA LYS A 288 -19.38 -12.07 4.98
C LYS A 288 -18.94 -12.41 3.55
N ILE A 289 -19.44 -11.72 2.53
CA ILE A 289 -19.13 -11.97 1.10
C ILE A 289 -18.16 -10.92 0.54
N VAL A 290 -17.90 -9.82 1.24
CA VAL A 290 -16.97 -8.78 0.76
C VAL A 290 -15.81 -8.67 1.73
N ASP A 291 -14.60 -8.75 1.22
CA ASP A 291 -13.41 -8.39 1.97
C ASP A 291 -13.20 -6.87 1.88
N MET A 292 -13.37 -6.19 3.02
CA MET A 292 -13.20 -4.75 3.14
C MET A 292 -11.78 -4.35 3.58
N THR A 293 -10.84 -5.30 3.61
CA THR A 293 -9.45 -5.00 3.93
C THR A 293 -8.88 -3.98 2.94
N GLU A 294 -8.14 -3.02 3.48
CA GLU A 294 -7.50 -1.98 2.67
C GLU A 294 -6.26 -2.56 2.03
N THR A 295 -6.22 -2.53 0.70
CA THR A 295 -4.98 -2.79 -0.04
C THR A 295 -4.22 -1.47 -0.10
N LEU A 296 -3.16 -1.34 0.70
CA LEU A 296 -2.33 -0.15 0.76
C LEU A 296 -0.85 -0.54 0.65
N LYS A 297 -0.04 0.33 0.05
CA LYS A 297 1.39 0.37 0.30
C LYS A 297 1.82 1.78 0.65
N GLY A 298 2.58 1.90 1.73
CA GLY A 298 2.91 3.20 2.30
C GLY A 298 4.28 3.22 2.98
N PRO A 299 4.50 4.12 3.96
CA PRO A 299 5.80 4.32 4.59
C PRO A 299 6.38 3.06 5.26
N GLN A 300 5.51 2.16 5.72
CA GLN A 300 5.88 0.86 6.31
C GLN A 300 6.45 -0.13 5.28
N ASP A 301 6.12 0.06 4.00
CA ASP A 301 6.58 -0.78 2.88
C ASP A 301 7.77 -0.11 2.20
N ALA A 302 8.99 -0.45 2.57
CA ALA A 302 10.18 0.09 1.90
C ALA A 302 10.09 -0.09 0.36
N PRO A 303 10.36 0.97 -0.44
CA PRO A 303 10.93 2.27 -0.07
C PRO A 303 9.92 3.39 0.24
N GLY A 304 8.63 3.07 0.38
CA GLY A 304 7.59 3.96 0.93
C GLY A 304 6.94 4.96 -0.03
N HIS A 305 7.21 4.86 -1.33
CA HIS A 305 6.64 5.73 -2.37
C HIS A 305 5.96 4.93 -3.49
N TRP A 306 5.10 3.99 -3.09
CA TRP A 306 4.41 3.07 -4.00
C TRP A 306 3.17 3.70 -4.64
N LEU A 307 2.90 3.32 -5.88
CA LEU A 307 1.75 3.79 -6.66
C LEU A 307 0.96 2.64 -7.24
N VAL A 308 -0.35 2.77 -7.29
CA VAL A 308 -1.22 1.81 -7.97
C VAL A 308 -1.10 2.00 -9.48
N THR A 309 -0.67 0.94 -10.18
CA THR A 309 -0.56 0.89 -11.65
C THR A 309 -1.42 -0.19 -12.28
N GLY A 310 -2.21 -0.89 -11.47
CA GLY A 310 -3.15 -1.90 -11.93
C GLY A 310 -3.91 -2.48 -10.76
N ALA A 311 -4.97 -3.22 -11.05
CA ALA A 311 -5.75 -3.92 -10.04
C ALA A 311 -6.56 -5.04 -10.67
N LYS A 312 -7.10 -5.91 -9.82
CA LYS A 312 -8.08 -6.91 -10.20
C LYS A 312 -9.00 -7.22 -9.05
N LEU A 313 -10.17 -7.74 -9.38
CA LEU A 313 -11.01 -8.41 -8.41
C LEU A 313 -10.59 -9.88 -8.28
N GLY A 314 -11.00 -10.52 -7.19
CA GLY A 314 -10.76 -11.94 -6.95
C GLY A 314 -11.84 -12.55 -6.07
N VAL A 315 -11.83 -13.87 -5.97
CA VAL A 315 -12.65 -14.62 -5.01
C VAL A 315 -11.74 -15.42 -4.08
N GLU A 316 -11.79 -15.15 -2.78
CA GLU A 316 -11.06 -15.90 -1.77
C GLU A 316 -11.97 -16.39 -0.66
N LYS A 317 -12.02 -17.72 -0.44
CA LYS A 317 -12.88 -18.34 0.58
C LYS A 317 -14.35 -17.87 0.47
N GLY A 318 -14.82 -17.64 -0.76
CA GLY A 318 -16.16 -17.15 -1.07
C GLY A 318 -16.40 -15.67 -0.80
N ARG A 319 -15.34 -14.87 -0.64
CA ARG A 319 -15.37 -13.42 -0.51
C ARG A 319 -14.83 -12.74 -1.76
N ILE A 320 -15.49 -11.66 -2.18
CA ILE A 320 -15.02 -10.73 -3.20
C ILE A 320 -13.90 -9.91 -2.59
N ILE A 321 -12.75 -9.90 -3.23
CA ILE A 321 -11.58 -9.11 -2.83
C ILE A 321 -11.16 -8.19 -3.97
N VAL A 322 -10.44 -7.11 -3.62
CA VAL A 322 -9.66 -6.32 -4.57
C VAL A 322 -8.18 -6.57 -4.31
N ARG A 323 -7.37 -6.67 -5.36
CA ARG A 323 -5.91 -6.70 -5.27
C ARG A 323 -5.33 -5.63 -6.16
N ALA A 324 -4.35 -4.89 -5.64
CA ALA A 324 -3.66 -3.85 -6.37
C ALA A 324 -2.29 -4.34 -6.87
N LYS A 325 -1.86 -3.82 -8.01
CA LYS A 325 -0.47 -3.85 -8.47
C LYS A 325 0.17 -2.53 -8.13
N TYR A 326 1.24 -2.60 -7.36
CA TYR A 326 2.01 -1.43 -6.97
C TYR A 326 3.28 -1.34 -7.78
N SER A 327 3.67 -0.13 -8.15
CA SER A 327 4.92 0.14 -8.84
C SER A 327 5.70 1.28 -8.22
N LEU A 328 7.01 1.20 -8.38
CA LEU A 328 7.97 2.27 -8.16
C LEU A 328 8.34 2.84 -9.51
N LEU A 329 8.41 4.16 -9.60
CA LEU A 329 8.78 4.86 -10.82
C LEU A 329 10.23 5.34 -10.73
N ASN A 330 10.89 5.39 -11.88
CA ASN A 330 12.00 6.31 -12.09
C ASN A 330 11.40 7.61 -12.61
N TYR A 331 11.73 8.72 -11.95
CA TYR A 331 11.26 10.06 -12.28
C TYR A 331 12.23 10.77 -13.21
#